data_AF-A0A717K2R8-F1
#
_entry.id   AF-A0A717K2R8-F1
#
_cell.length_a   1.000
_cell.length_b   1.000
_cell.length_c   1.000
_cell.angle_alpha   90.00
_cell.angle_beta   90.00
_cell.angle_gamma   90.00
#
_symmetry.space_group_name_H-M   'P 1'
#
loop_
_entity.id
_entity.type
_entity.pdbx_description
1 polymer ?
#
loop_
_entity_poly.entity_id
_entity_poly.type
_entity_poly.pdbx_seq_one_letter_code
_entity_poly.pdbx_strand_id
1 'polypeptide(L)' 'LCTHDYQPENGYYVAPEQPGLGQELNDEVVKEYLAYVIK' A
#
# COMPACT_ATOMS: atom_id res chain seq x y z
N LEU A 1 2.33 5.34 4.48
CA LEU A 1 0.98 5.00 3.98
C LEU A 1 1.22 4.24 2.69
N CYS A 2 0.80 2.98 2.62
CA CYS A 2 1.37 1.89 1.79
C CYS A 2 2.83 1.53 2.16
N THR A 3 3.18 0.23 2.07
CA THR A 3 4.52 -0.30 2.38
C THR A 3 5.42 -0.37 1.15
N HIS A 4 4.85 -0.58 -0.03
CA HIS A 4 5.56 -0.59 -1.31
C HIS A 4 5.25 0.66 -2.13
N ASP A 5 6.29 1.24 -2.73
CA ASP A 5 6.19 2.43 -3.58
C ASP A 5 6.34 2.06 -5.05
N TYR A 6 5.22 1.67 -5.67
CA TYR A 6 5.18 1.40 -7.11
C TYR A 6 5.02 2.74 -7.85
N GLN A 7 6.04 3.10 -8.62
CA GLN A 7 6.12 4.34 -9.40
C GLN A 7 6.37 4.02 -10.88
N PRO A 8 6.01 4.92 -11.81
CA PRO A 8 6.28 4.70 -13.21
C PRO A 8 7.76 4.93 -13.52
N GLU A 9 8.30 4.19 -14.48
CA GLU A 9 9.62 4.43 -15.05
C GLU A 9 9.47 4.76 -16.52
N ASN A 10 10.04 5.89 -16.96
CA ASN A 10 9.93 6.38 -18.34
C ASN A 10 8.47 6.49 -18.86
N GLY A 11 7.53 6.85 -17.98
CA GLY A 11 6.11 7.01 -18.31
C GLY A 11 5.29 5.72 -18.35
N TYR A 12 5.89 4.58 -17.97
CA TYR A 12 5.21 3.28 -17.94
C TYR A 12 5.18 2.72 -16.52
N TYR A 13 3.99 2.27 -16.12
CA TYR A 13 3.80 1.49 -14.89
C TYR A 13 3.97 0.01 -15.16
N VAL A 14 4.36 -0.73 -14.12
CA VAL A 14 4.43 -2.20 -14.13
C VAL A 14 3.52 -2.77 -13.04
N ALA A 15 3.01 -3.97 -13.29
CA ALA A 15 2.26 -4.71 -12.27
C ALA A 15 3.23 -5.21 -11.17
N PRO A 16 2.78 -5.25 -9.90
CA PRO A 16 3.53 -5.91 -8.83
C PRO A 16 3.65 -7.43 -9.06
N GLU A 17 4.80 -8.00 -8.69
CA GLU A 17 5.06 -9.45 -8.80
C GLU A 17 4.56 -10.25 -7.58
N GLN A 18 4.23 -9.55 -6.49
CA GLN A 18 3.77 -10.21 -5.27
C GLN A 18 2.34 -10.75 -5.42
N PRO A 19 1.98 -11.86 -4.74
CA PRO A 19 0.62 -12.38 -4.75
C PRO A 19 -0.41 -11.36 -4.23
N GLY A 20 -1.65 -11.48 -4.71
CA GLY A 20 -2.74 -10.59 -4.32
C GLY A 20 -2.56 -9.19 -4.93
N LEU A 21 -2.80 -8.15 -4.12
CA LEU A 21 -2.61 -6.75 -4.56
C LEU A 21 -1.13 -6.31 -4.51
N GLY A 22 -0.25 -7.13 -3.91
CA GLY A 22 1.16 -6.77 -3.70
C GLY A 22 1.33 -5.54 -2.82
N GLN A 23 0.46 -5.34 -1.82
CA GLN A 23 0.47 -4.12 -1.03
C GLN A 23 -0.11 -4.35 0.37
N GLU A 24 0.40 -3.59 1.34
CA GLU A 24 -0.11 -3.54 2.71
C GLU A 24 -0.13 -2.10 3.23
N LEU A 25 -0.91 -1.83 4.28
CA LEU A 25 -0.84 -0.56 4.99
C LEU A 25 0.35 -0.59 5.95
N ASN A 26 1.03 0.56 6.09
CA ASN A 26 2.04 0.70 7.13
C ASN A 26 1.34 0.96 8.48
N ASP A 27 1.29 -0.05 9.33
CA ASP A 27 0.65 -0.02 10.65
C ASP A 27 1.20 1.05 11.59
N GLU A 28 2.50 1.36 11.52
CA GLU A 28 3.10 2.42 12.34
C GLU A 28 2.53 3.80 12.02
N VAL A 29 2.10 4.01 10.78
CA VAL A 29 1.49 5.26 10.32
C VAL A 29 -0.04 5.21 10.48
N VAL A 30 -0.69 4.13 10.02
CA VAL A 30 -2.17 4.10 9.99
C VAL A 30 -2.80 3.98 11.36
N LYS A 31 -2.06 3.55 12.40
CA LYS A 31 -2.54 3.60 13.79
C LYS A 31 -2.98 4.99 14.23
N GLU A 32 -2.34 6.05 13.70
CA GLU A 32 -2.68 7.45 14.02
C GLU A 32 -3.97 7.91 13.32
N TYR A 33 -4.44 7.16 12.33
CA TYR A 33 -5.60 7.47 11.51
C TYR A 33 -6.76 6.48 11.71
N LEU A 34 -6.63 5.49 12.61
CA LEU A 34 -7.69 4.54 12.88
C LEU A 34 -8.91 5.25 13.49
N ALA A 35 -10.00 5.34 12.73
CA ALA A 35 -11.22 6.01 13.18
C ALA A 35 -12.18 5.05 13.91
N TYR A 36 -12.46 3.88 13.31
CA TYR A 36 -13.43 2.91 13.83
C TYR A 36 -13.03 1.49 13.44
N VAL A 37 -13.42 0.52 14.27
CA VAL A 37 -13.43 -0.90 13.93
C VAL A 37 -14.88 -1.38 14.07
N ILE A 38 -15.51 -1.68 12.94
CA ILE A 38 -16.89 -2.18 12.89
C ILE A 38 -16.81 -3.70 13.07
N LYS A 39 -17.52 -4.21 14.06
CA LYS A 39 -17.51 -5.62 14.48
C LYS A 39 -18.92 -6.10 14.74
#